data_AF-A0A7S2GLV4-F1
#
_entry.id   AF-A0A7S2GLV4-F1
#
_cell.length_a   1.000
_cell.length_b   1.000
_cell.length_c   1.000
_cell.angle_alpha   90.00
_cell.angle_beta   90.00
_cell.angle_gamma   90.00
#
_symmetry.space_group_name_H-M   'P 1'
#
loop_
_entity.id
_entity.type
_entity.pdbx_description
1 polymer ?
#
loop_
_entity_poly.entity_id
_entity_poly.type
_entity_poly.pdbx_seq_one_letter_code
_entity_poly.pdbx_strand_id
1 'polypeptide(L)'
;DCPLGKYSARNGSITCNKCISPEHSTPGSSQCNICVESYYRDPKDDTCRKCPEEGAHCGEGTTLENIRILEGYWRLSVKSKNVLECIQNPGRCRGNNGSSYCQGHSRGPYCAVCDDGYWNAPAKDLEADSCQSCAGGSINFRSQVLLGIASFIVILLLMQIWLKYKRGTALGKHYMDVMDNYSRLKTKLKISATFAQVAASFPEQFNVAYPRTFQDICEQLSFIFSLQVYPLIPAQCAMDTRKELYMFQLLSKTLAPLVVIGLGLIYYAVRRHIFSRRDTQKTNRLNESAMFWFLLFTYLIYPPCSTVVLAVFDCEDLGSGEIYMRADYSTPCDTKGYRTMEIYAAIFI
;
A
#
# COMPACT_ATOMS: atom_id res chain seq x y z
N ASP A 1 47.96 30.47 -20.13
CA ASP A 1 46.79 29.85 -19.47
C ASP A 1 47.09 29.52 -18.03
N CYS A 2 46.11 29.68 -17.15
CA CYS A 2 46.26 29.27 -15.76
C CYS A 2 46.23 27.74 -15.63
N PRO A 3 47.04 27.15 -14.75
CA PRO A 3 47.03 25.70 -14.50
C PRO A 3 45.74 25.27 -13.78
N LEU A 4 45.48 23.96 -13.78
CA LEU A 4 44.35 23.32 -13.11
C LEU A 4 44.19 23.80 -11.65
N GLY A 5 42.95 24.10 -11.25
CA GLY A 5 42.61 24.64 -9.93
C GLY A 5 42.98 26.11 -9.71
N LYS A 6 43.37 26.82 -10.77
CA LYS A 6 43.53 28.28 -10.77
C LYS A 6 42.74 28.92 -11.90
N TYR A 7 42.37 30.19 -11.72
CA TYR A 7 41.59 30.96 -12.70
C TYR A 7 42.15 32.37 -12.87
N SER A 8 41.83 33.00 -13.99
CA SER A 8 42.12 34.40 -14.25
C SER A 8 40.89 35.11 -14.82
N ALA A 9 40.30 36.03 -14.05
CA ALA A 9 39.07 36.72 -14.43
C ALA A 9 39.27 37.77 -15.55
N ARG A 10 40.51 38.19 -15.82
CA ARG A 10 40.83 39.19 -16.86
C ARG A 10 41.67 38.55 -17.97
N ASN A 11 41.22 38.71 -19.22
CA ASN A 11 41.99 38.29 -20.39
C ASN A 11 43.36 38.98 -20.39
N GLY A 12 44.42 38.18 -20.55
CA GLY A 12 45.80 38.66 -20.59
C GLY A 12 46.47 38.88 -19.22
N SER A 13 45.80 38.58 -18.10
CA SER A 13 46.46 38.60 -16.79
C SER A 13 47.48 37.47 -16.64
N ILE A 14 48.68 37.80 -16.16
CA ILE A 14 49.75 36.86 -15.79
C ILE A 14 49.54 36.22 -14.41
N THR A 15 48.63 36.78 -13.61
CA THR A 15 48.35 36.35 -12.24
C THR A 15 47.16 35.41 -12.23
N CYS A 16 47.33 34.23 -11.65
CA CYS A 16 46.30 33.20 -11.52
C CYS A 16 45.90 33.04 -10.06
N ASN A 17 44.64 33.29 -9.75
CA ASN A 17 44.07 33.11 -8.42
C ASN A 17 43.73 31.64 -8.19
N LYS A 18 43.94 31.13 -6.98
CA LYS A 18 43.59 29.75 -6.61
C LYS A 18 42.09 29.64 -6.35
N CYS A 19 41.46 28.55 -6.80
CA CYS A 19 40.09 28.23 -6.41
C CYS A 19 40.00 27.89 -4.91
N ILE A 20 38.90 28.27 -4.28
CA ILE A 20 38.62 27.94 -2.88
C ILE A 20 37.79 26.65 -2.86
N SER A 21 38.23 25.65 -2.10
CA SER A 21 37.49 24.38 -1.95
C SER A 21 36.09 24.65 -1.39
N PRO A 22 35.01 24.04 -1.93
CA PRO A 22 34.99 22.86 -2.81
C PRO A 22 34.91 23.14 -4.34
N GLU A 23 35.30 24.33 -4.79
CA GLU A 23 35.34 24.69 -6.21
C GLU A 23 36.71 24.47 -6.86
N HIS A 24 36.68 24.19 -8.15
CA HIS A 24 37.81 23.84 -8.99
C HIS A 24 37.63 24.39 -10.42
N SER A 25 38.67 24.32 -11.24
CA SER A 25 38.68 24.84 -12.60
C SER A 25 39.56 24.01 -13.53
N THR A 26 39.17 23.92 -14.79
CA THR A 26 40.02 23.36 -15.85
C THR A 26 41.10 24.37 -16.28
N PRO A 27 42.22 23.92 -16.88
CA PRO A 27 43.25 24.81 -17.37
C PRO A 27 42.70 25.90 -18.30
N GLY A 28 43.12 27.16 -18.09
CA GLY A 28 42.67 28.31 -18.88
C GLY A 28 41.29 28.88 -18.50
N SER A 29 40.63 28.37 -17.45
CA SER A 29 39.33 28.88 -17.01
C SER A 29 39.38 30.32 -16.47
N SER A 30 38.33 31.08 -16.75
CA SER A 30 38.14 32.45 -16.25
C SER A 30 37.46 32.52 -14.88
N GLN A 31 36.95 31.39 -14.37
CA GLN A 31 36.24 31.27 -13.09
C GLN A 31 36.38 29.86 -12.50
N CYS A 32 36.10 29.71 -11.20
CA CYS A 32 36.02 28.42 -10.51
C CYS A 32 34.54 28.03 -10.41
N ASN A 33 34.08 27.12 -11.26
CA ASN A 33 32.66 26.71 -11.29
C ASN A 33 32.48 25.20 -11.34
N ILE A 34 33.55 24.43 -11.21
CA ILE A 34 33.52 22.97 -11.23
C ILE A 34 33.61 22.50 -9.78
N CYS A 35 32.67 21.67 -9.33
CA CYS A 35 32.76 21.09 -7.99
C CYS A 35 33.74 19.93 -7.98
N VAL A 36 34.54 19.84 -6.92
CA VAL A 36 35.39 18.66 -6.66
C VAL A 36 34.55 17.41 -6.41
N GLU A 37 35.16 16.24 -6.45
CA GLU A 37 34.50 14.96 -6.14
C GLU A 37 33.79 15.01 -4.78
N SER A 38 32.67 14.28 -4.65
CA SER A 38 31.76 14.32 -3.49
C SER A 38 31.00 15.65 -3.30
N TYR A 39 31.06 16.57 -4.27
CA TYR A 39 30.23 17.77 -4.31
C TYR A 39 29.50 17.89 -5.64
N TYR A 40 28.31 18.49 -5.62
CA TYR A 40 27.55 18.82 -6.81
C TYR A 40 27.18 20.31 -6.83
N ARG A 41 27.01 20.87 -8.03
CA ARG A 41 26.61 22.27 -8.20
C ARG A 41 25.09 22.41 -8.15
N ASP A 42 24.62 23.23 -7.22
CA ASP A 42 23.19 23.51 -7.05
C ASP A 42 22.77 24.75 -7.86
N PRO A 43 21.87 24.62 -8.85
CA PRO A 43 21.46 25.74 -9.69
C PRO A 43 20.69 26.84 -8.93
N LYS A 44 20.18 26.57 -7.72
CA LYS A 44 19.41 27.56 -6.94
C LYS A 44 20.27 28.70 -6.41
N ASP A 45 21.44 28.36 -5.87
CA ASP A 45 22.34 29.31 -5.21
C ASP A 45 23.69 29.42 -5.93
N ASP A 46 23.89 28.65 -7.01
CA ASP A 46 25.10 28.58 -7.83
C ASP A 46 26.37 28.07 -7.10
N THR A 47 26.18 27.45 -5.93
CA THR A 47 27.24 26.94 -5.05
C THR A 47 27.40 25.42 -5.10
N CYS A 48 28.61 24.93 -4.80
CA CYS A 48 28.88 23.51 -4.60
C CYS A 48 28.37 23.03 -3.23
N ARG A 49 27.49 22.03 -3.23
CA ARG A 49 26.94 21.36 -2.04
C ARG A 49 27.47 19.94 -1.92
N LYS A 50 27.57 19.43 -0.69
CA LYS A 50 28.01 18.06 -0.43
C LYS A 50 27.04 17.06 -1.06
N CYS A 51 27.57 16.02 -1.70
CA CYS A 51 26.79 14.90 -2.23
C CYS A 51 26.11 14.14 -1.07
N PRO A 52 24.88 13.63 -1.25
CA PRO A 52 24.29 12.71 -0.28
C PRO A 52 25.24 11.54 0.00
N GLU A 53 25.48 11.23 1.28
CA GLU A 53 26.43 10.17 1.66
C GLU A 53 25.93 8.77 1.28
N GLU A 54 24.61 8.61 1.21
CA GLU A 54 23.93 7.37 0.87
C GLU A 54 23.15 7.54 -0.44
N GLY A 55 23.21 6.53 -1.31
CA GLY A 55 22.37 6.44 -2.50
C GLY A 55 22.72 7.33 -3.69
N ALA A 56 23.78 8.14 -3.60
CA ALA A 56 24.23 8.99 -4.70
C ALA A 56 25.75 8.96 -4.85
N HIS A 57 26.22 9.14 -6.09
CA HIS A 57 27.62 9.28 -6.42
C HIS A 57 27.85 10.55 -7.26
N CYS A 58 28.67 11.46 -6.74
CA CYS A 58 29.02 12.72 -7.41
C CYS A 58 30.50 12.72 -7.78
N GLY A 59 30.79 12.53 -9.08
CA GLY A 59 32.13 12.74 -9.62
C GLY A 59 32.46 14.23 -9.79
N GLU A 60 33.67 14.53 -10.26
CA GLU A 60 34.07 15.92 -10.55
C GLU A 60 33.13 16.58 -11.57
N GLY A 61 32.74 17.82 -11.29
CA GLY A 61 31.86 18.60 -12.17
C GLY A 61 30.39 18.14 -12.20
N THR A 62 29.96 17.32 -11.23
CA THR A 62 28.56 16.91 -11.11
C THR A 62 27.65 18.12 -10.83
N THR A 63 26.51 18.20 -11.52
CA THR A 63 25.43 19.16 -11.25
C THR A 63 24.24 18.43 -10.63
N LEU A 64 23.32 19.17 -10.00
CA LEU A 64 22.10 18.59 -9.43
C LEU A 64 21.34 17.69 -10.43
N GLU A 65 21.30 18.08 -11.70
CA GLU A 65 20.60 17.33 -12.75
C GLU A 65 21.28 16.00 -13.08
N ASN A 66 22.62 15.98 -13.07
CA ASN A 66 23.45 14.85 -13.48
C ASN A 66 23.99 14.00 -12.31
N ILE A 67 23.47 14.18 -11.09
CA ILE A 67 23.82 13.31 -9.95
C ILE A 67 23.50 11.86 -10.31
N ARG A 68 24.47 10.97 -10.11
CA ARG A 68 24.28 9.53 -10.28
C ARG A 68 23.58 8.95 -9.07
N ILE A 69 22.37 8.44 -9.26
CA ILE A 69 21.66 7.70 -8.23
C ILE A 69 22.07 6.23 -8.30
N LEU A 70 22.37 5.65 -7.14
CA LEU A 70 22.79 4.25 -7.00
C LEU A 70 21.57 3.31 -7.04
N GLU A 71 21.83 2.03 -7.33
CA GLU A 71 20.82 0.97 -7.26
C GLU A 71 20.23 0.89 -5.85
N GLY A 72 18.92 0.63 -5.76
CA GLY A 72 18.16 0.66 -4.52
C GLY A 72 17.67 2.06 -4.09
N TYR A 73 18.03 3.12 -4.81
CA TYR A 73 17.64 4.50 -4.50
C TYR A 73 16.85 5.16 -5.62
N TRP A 74 16.04 6.14 -5.25
CA TRP A 74 15.16 6.88 -6.13
C TRP A 74 15.11 8.36 -5.75
N ARG A 75 14.86 9.22 -6.74
CA ARG A 75 14.57 10.65 -6.52
C ARG A 75 13.38 11.09 -7.36
N LEU A 76 12.63 12.07 -6.84
CA LEU A 76 11.43 12.59 -7.49
C LEU A 76 11.68 13.15 -8.90
N SER A 77 12.76 13.90 -9.06
CA SER A 77 13.14 14.46 -10.35
C SER A 77 14.63 14.80 -10.36
N VAL A 78 15.16 15.12 -11.54
CA VAL A 78 16.54 15.63 -11.70
C VAL A 78 16.79 16.95 -10.94
N LYS A 79 15.74 17.65 -10.53
CA LYS A 79 15.81 18.89 -9.74
C LYS A 79 15.64 18.67 -8.24
N SER A 80 15.24 17.46 -7.82
CA SER A 80 15.08 17.15 -6.41
C SER A 80 16.44 16.86 -5.77
N LYS A 81 16.65 17.43 -4.58
CA LYS A 81 17.82 17.17 -3.73
C LYS A 81 17.65 15.93 -2.86
N ASN A 82 16.41 15.48 -2.69
CA ASN A 82 16.08 14.36 -1.83
C ASN A 82 16.31 13.06 -2.60
N VAL A 83 17.29 12.30 -2.14
CA VAL A 83 17.56 10.92 -2.58
C VAL A 83 17.00 10.00 -1.50
N LEU A 84 16.12 9.09 -1.89
CA LEU A 84 15.33 8.26 -0.99
C LEU A 84 15.57 6.79 -1.30
N GLU A 85 15.68 5.96 -0.27
CA GLU A 85 15.88 4.51 -0.40
C GLU A 85 14.56 3.80 -0.75
N CYS A 86 14.62 2.84 -1.68
CA CYS A 86 13.50 2.00 -2.07
C CYS A 86 13.40 0.76 -1.17
N ILE A 87 12.92 0.95 0.06
CA ILE A 87 12.85 -0.09 1.10
C ILE A 87 12.01 -1.30 0.69
N GLN A 88 10.85 -1.05 0.08
CA GLN A 88 9.87 -2.10 -0.22
C GLN A 88 10.28 -2.98 -1.41
N ASN A 89 10.95 -2.40 -2.41
CA ASN A 89 11.28 -3.06 -3.67
C ASN A 89 12.61 -2.53 -4.23
N PRO A 90 13.75 -2.83 -3.58
CA PRO A 90 15.05 -2.27 -3.98
C PRO A 90 15.42 -2.65 -5.43
N GLY A 91 15.07 -3.86 -5.87
CA GLY A 91 15.33 -4.33 -7.25
C GLY A 91 14.58 -3.58 -8.36
N ARG A 92 13.56 -2.77 -8.03
CA ARG A 92 12.87 -1.91 -9.03
C ARG A 92 13.60 -0.58 -9.26
N CYS A 93 14.37 -0.15 -8.27
CA CYS A 93 15.10 1.11 -8.31
C CYS A 93 16.49 0.88 -8.89
N ARG A 94 16.59 0.95 -10.21
CA ARG A 94 17.86 0.74 -10.93
C ARG A 94 18.86 1.86 -10.64
N GLY A 95 18.38 3.08 -10.37
CA GLY A 95 19.25 4.25 -10.28
C GLY A 95 19.90 4.60 -11.62
N ASN A 96 20.10 5.90 -11.89
CA ASN A 96 20.84 6.37 -13.07
C ASN A 96 21.15 7.88 -12.95
N ASN A 97 21.83 8.45 -13.95
CA ASN A 97 22.09 9.90 -14.08
C ASN A 97 20.92 10.69 -14.70
N GLY A 98 19.83 10.03 -15.10
CA GLY A 98 18.71 10.64 -15.85
C GLY A 98 17.37 10.52 -15.13
N SER A 99 16.27 10.74 -15.84
CA SER A 99 14.90 10.69 -15.27
C SER A 99 14.32 9.26 -15.14
N SER A 100 15.00 8.24 -15.66
CA SER A 100 14.55 6.85 -15.63
C SER A 100 15.24 6.07 -14.49
N TYR A 101 14.77 6.28 -13.25
CA TYR A 101 15.30 5.56 -12.07
C TYR A 101 14.70 4.16 -11.92
N CYS A 102 13.55 3.92 -12.54
CA CYS A 102 12.80 2.68 -12.41
C CYS A 102 13.18 1.68 -13.50
N GLN A 103 13.18 0.40 -13.12
CA GLN A 103 13.42 -0.73 -14.00
C GLN A 103 12.09 -1.34 -14.49
N GLY A 104 12.13 -1.91 -15.69
CA GLY A 104 11.01 -2.70 -16.23
C GLY A 104 9.76 -1.86 -16.42
N HIS A 105 8.63 -2.39 -15.96
CA HIS A 105 7.32 -1.74 -16.06
C HIS A 105 6.92 -1.01 -14.77
N SER A 106 7.90 -0.40 -14.10
CA SER A 106 7.70 0.34 -12.85
C SER A 106 7.86 1.85 -13.07
N ARG A 107 7.06 2.65 -12.37
CA ARG A 107 7.01 4.11 -12.43
C ARG A 107 6.59 4.72 -11.08
N GLY A 108 6.57 6.04 -11.04
CA GLY A 108 6.12 6.82 -9.86
C GLY A 108 7.12 6.80 -8.69
N PRO A 109 6.70 7.33 -7.53
CA PRO A 109 7.49 7.31 -6.30
C PRO A 109 7.98 5.92 -5.92
N TYR A 110 9.27 5.83 -5.56
CA TYR A 110 9.93 4.57 -5.18
C TYR A 110 9.81 3.44 -6.21
N CYS A 111 9.43 3.75 -7.46
CA CYS A 111 9.09 2.75 -8.47
C CYS A 111 8.02 1.75 -7.98
N ALA A 112 7.15 2.18 -7.07
CA ALA A 112 6.14 1.34 -6.43
C ALA A 112 4.93 1.10 -7.35
N VAL A 113 4.74 1.93 -8.37
CA VAL A 113 3.57 1.89 -9.27
C VAL A 113 3.94 1.15 -10.56
N CYS A 114 3.20 0.12 -10.96
CA CYS A 114 3.41 -0.50 -12.28
C CYS A 114 2.82 0.33 -13.43
N ASP A 115 3.27 0.09 -14.64
CA ASP A 115 2.69 0.61 -15.87
C ASP A 115 1.28 0.07 -16.13
N ASP A 116 0.60 0.69 -17.09
CA ASP A 116 -0.76 0.31 -17.46
C ASP A 116 -0.76 -1.10 -18.10
N GLY A 117 -1.71 -1.94 -17.69
CA GLY A 117 -1.72 -3.36 -18.08
C GLY A 117 -0.74 -4.24 -17.29
N TYR A 118 -0.12 -3.73 -16.23
CA TYR A 118 0.71 -4.51 -15.30
C TYR A 118 0.18 -4.35 -13.86
N TRP A 119 0.30 -5.41 -13.06
CA TRP A 119 -0.10 -5.39 -11.64
C TRP A 119 1.08 -5.77 -10.74
N ASN A 120 1.04 -5.26 -9.51
CA ASN A 120 2.06 -5.53 -8.51
C ASN A 120 1.86 -6.92 -7.90
N ALA A 121 2.64 -7.90 -8.35
CA ALA A 121 2.64 -9.24 -7.80
C ALA A 121 3.49 -9.30 -6.53
N PRO A 122 3.12 -10.11 -5.51
CA PRO A 122 3.96 -10.33 -4.35
C PRO A 122 5.34 -10.81 -4.81
N ALA A 123 6.36 -10.01 -4.50
CA ALA A 123 7.72 -10.23 -4.99
C ALA A 123 8.26 -11.53 -4.38
N LYS A 124 8.46 -12.56 -5.22
CA LYS A 124 9.06 -13.82 -4.78
C LYS A 124 10.56 -13.68 -4.47
N ASP A 125 11.22 -12.68 -5.06
CA ASP A 125 12.65 -12.37 -4.89
C ASP A 125 12.86 -10.85 -4.78
N LEU A 126 13.87 -10.38 -4.02
CA LEU A 126 14.20 -8.94 -3.89
C LEU A 126 14.67 -8.28 -5.20
N GLU A 127 15.17 -9.09 -6.14
CA GLU A 127 15.87 -8.62 -7.35
C GLU A 127 15.04 -8.76 -8.64
N ALA A 128 13.85 -9.37 -8.58
CA ALA A 128 13.01 -9.60 -9.76
C ALA A 128 11.98 -8.47 -10.00
N ASP A 129 11.67 -8.19 -11.26
CA ASP A 129 10.57 -7.29 -11.64
C ASP A 129 9.23 -7.92 -11.24
N SER A 130 8.67 -7.43 -10.14
CA SER A 130 7.37 -7.83 -9.58
C SER A 130 6.16 -7.25 -10.32
N CYS A 131 6.34 -6.41 -11.36
CA CYS A 131 5.23 -5.96 -12.20
C CYS A 131 4.91 -7.02 -13.26
N GLN A 132 3.81 -7.75 -13.08
CA GLN A 132 3.41 -8.82 -14.00
C GLN A 132 2.32 -8.34 -14.96
N SER A 133 2.40 -8.75 -16.24
CA SER A 133 1.43 -8.34 -17.27
C SER A 133 0.03 -8.94 -17.02
N CYS A 134 -1.01 -8.14 -17.26
CA CYS A 134 -2.41 -8.53 -17.18
C CYS A 134 -2.88 -9.43 -18.36
N ALA A 135 -2.03 -9.65 -19.37
CA ALA A 135 -2.36 -10.33 -20.63
C ALA A 135 -2.73 -11.83 -20.53
N GLY A 136 -2.78 -12.41 -19.33
CA GLY A 136 -3.03 -13.83 -19.09
C GLY A 136 -4.37 -14.18 -18.43
N GLY A 137 -5.23 -13.21 -18.14
CA GLY A 137 -6.48 -13.51 -17.44
C GLY A 137 -7.40 -12.31 -17.30
N SER A 138 -8.15 -11.98 -18.35
CA SER A 138 -9.35 -11.17 -18.21
C SER A 138 -10.42 -11.99 -17.48
N ILE A 139 -10.24 -12.12 -16.16
CA ILE A 139 -11.29 -12.61 -15.29
C ILE A 139 -12.39 -11.56 -15.39
N ASN A 140 -13.51 -11.90 -16.02
CA ASN A 140 -14.69 -11.04 -16.12
C ASN A 140 -15.16 -10.70 -14.70
N PHE A 141 -14.70 -9.56 -14.19
CA PHE A 141 -14.83 -9.14 -12.79
C PHE A 141 -16.29 -9.12 -12.31
N ARG A 142 -17.22 -8.77 -13.22
CA ARG A 142 -18.66 -8.79 -12.97
C ARG A 142 -19.20 -10.20 -12.69
N SER A 143 -18.69 -11.24 -13.36
CA SER A 143 -19.19 -12.61 -13.17
C SER A 143 -18.65 -13.26 -11.91
N GLN A 144 -17.43 -12.93 -11.47
CA GLN A 144 -16.85 -13.51 -10.24
C GLN A 144 -17.37 -12.89 -8.95
N VAL A 145 -17.66 -11.58 -8.92
CA VAL A 145 -18.35 -10.98 -7.76
C VAL A 145 -19.77 -11.55 -7.62
N LEU A 146 -20.47 -11.74 -8.74
CA LEU A 146 -21.79 -12.38 -8.74
C LEU A 146 -21.72 -13.86 -8.34
N LEU A 147 -20.70 -14.60 -8.75
CA LEU A 147 -20.46 -15.99 -8.31
C LEU A 147 -20.03 -16.07 -6.85
N GLY A 148 -19.27 -15.10 -6.34
CA GLY A 148 -18.91 -14.99 -4.93
C GLY A 148 -20.13 -14.72 -4.05
N ILE A 149 -20.98 -13.77 -4.46
CA ILE A 149 -22.24 -13.47 -3.78
C ILE A 149 -23.22 -14.65 -3.90
N ALA A 150 -23.35 -15.26 -5.07
CA ALA A 150 -24.21 -16.43 -5.28
C ALA A 150 -23.72 -17.65 -4.49
N SER A 151 -22.41 -17.91 -4.45
CA SER A 151 -21.84 -19.00 -3.66
C SER A 151 -21.98 -18.73 -2.16
N PHE A 152 -21.81 -17.49 -1.71
CA PHE A 152 -22.09 -17.11 -0.32
C PHE A 152 -23.57 -17.29 0.04
N ILE A 153 -24.49 -16.88 -0.83
CA ILE A 153 -25.93 -17.10 -0.66
C ILE A 153 -26.26 -18.60 -0.65
N VAL A 154 -25.67 -19.39 -1.54
CA VAL A 154 -25.85 -20.85 -1.60
C VAL A 154 -25.28 -21.51 -0.35
N ILE A 155 -24.11 -21.09 0.15
CA ILE A 155 -23.54 -21.57 1.40
C ILE A 155 -24.44 -21.22 2.58
N LEU A 156 -24.98 -19.99 2.64
CA LEU A 156 -25.94 -19.61 3.69
C LEU A 156 -27.23 -20.43 3.60
N LEU A 157 -27.72 -20.73 2.39
CA LEU A 157 -28.90 -21.57 2.17
C LEU A 157 -28.63 -23.03 2.56
N LEU A 158 -27.50 -23.60 2.14
CA LEU A 158 -27.06 -24.95 2.49
C LEU A 158 -26.78 -25.07 3.98
N MET A 159 -26.19 -24.06 4.61
CA MET A 159 -25.98 -23.98 6.05
C MET A 159 -27.33 -23.93 6.78
N GLN A 160 -28.31 -23.18 6.27
CA GLN A 160 -29.67 -23.17 6.84
C GLN A 160 -30.39 -24.51 6.68
N ILE A 161 -30.21 -25.19 5.55
CA ILE A 161 -30.76 -26.53 5.30
C ILE A 161 -30.07 -27.57 6.20
N TRP A 162 -28.75 -27.51 6.33
CA TRP A 162 -27.95 -28.39 7.18
C TRP A 162 -28.27 -28.20 8.67
N LEU A 163 -28.42 -26.96 9.12
CA LEU A 163 -28.85 -26.66 10.49
C LEU A 163 -30.29 -27.15 10.79
N LYS A 164 -31.19 -27.13 9.79
CA LYS A 164 -32.53 -27.72 9.90
C LYS A 164 -32.48 -29.25 9.92
N TYR A 165 -31.72 -29.86 9.02
CA TYR A 165 -31.52 -31.31 8.93
C TYR A 165 -30.90 -31.87 10.22
N LYS A 166 -29.86 -31.19 10.72
CA LYS A 166 -29.15 -31.53 11.95
C LYS A 166 -29.98 -31.26 13.21
N ARG A 167 -30.91 -30.29 13.20
CA ARG A 167 -31.90 -30.13 14.30
C ARG A 167 -32.90 -31.28 14.40
N GLY A 168 -33.13 -32.01 13.31
CA GLY A 168 -34.02 -33.18 13.29
C GLY A 168 -33.39 -34.44 13.88
N THR A 169 -32.05 -34.53 13.91
CA THR A 169 -31.33 -35.72 14.40
C THR A 169 -30.83 -35.54 15.84
N ALA A 170 -30.94 -36.58 16.67
CA ALA A 170 -30.49 -36.55 18.06
C ALA A 170 -28.98 -36.22 18.20
N LEU A 171 -28.16 -36.64 17.24
CA LEU A 171 -26.73 -36.34 17.15
C LEU A 171 -26.43 -34.84 16.98
N GLY A 172 -27.33 -34.10 16.31
CA GLY A 172 -27.19 -32.68 16.11
C GLY A 172 -27.46 -31.84 17.34
N LYS A 173 -28.37 -32.29 18.23
CA LYS A 173 -28.56 -31.68 19.56
C LYS A 173 -27.29 -31.80 20.40
N HIS A 174 -26.66 -32.98 20.42
CA HIS A 174 -25.42 -33.22 21.17
C HIS A 174 -24.23 -32.39 20.63
N TYR A 175 -24.12 -32.22 19.32
CA TYR A 175 -23.06 -31.40 18.72
C TYR A 175 -23.23 -29.89 19.00
N MET A 176 -24.47 -29.40 19.07
CA MET A 176 -24.77 -28.01 19.43
C MET A 176 -24.48 -27.73 20.91
N ASP A 177 -24.73 -28.71 21.79
CA ASP A 177 -24.40 -28.64 23.23
C ASP A 177 -22.88 -28.64 23.48
N VAL A 178 -22.13 -29.43 22.68
CA VAL A 178 -20.66 -29.44 22.71
C VAL A 178 -20.06 -28.12 22.21
N MET A 179 -20.66 -27.47 21.20
CA MET A 179 -20.23 -26.13 20.77
C MET A 179 -20.56 -25.03 21.79
N ASP A 180 -21.59 -25.19 22.61
CA ASP A 180 -21.98 -24.23 23.65
C ASP A 180 -20.94 -24.18 24.78
N ASN A 181 -20.34 -25.34 25.09
CA ASN A 181 -19.26 -25.47 26.08
C ASN A 181 -17.90 -24.90 25.61
N TYR A 182 -17.80 -24.44 24.35
CA TYR A 182 -16.59 -23.85 23.77
C TYR A 182 -16.46 -22.32 23.98
N SER A 183 -17.34 -21.72 24.79
CA SER A 183 -17.45 -20.26 25.00
C SER A 183 -16.14 -19.58 25.45
N ARG A 184 -15.33 -20.25 26.28
CA ARG A 184 -14.02 -19.74 26.74
C ARG A 184 -12.97 -19.77 25.63
N LEU A 185 -12.92 -20.84 24.84
CA LEU A 185 -11.97 -20.98 23.74
C LEU A 185 -12.34 -20.07 22.56
N LYS A 186 -13.63 -19.85 22.34
CA LYS A 186 -14.18 -18.91 21.36
C LYS A 186 -13.74 -17.46 21.59
N THR A 187 -13.78 -16.98 22.84
CA THR A 187 -13.33 -15.62 23.17
C THR A 187 -11.83 -15.47 22.93
N LYS A 188 -11.05 -16.50 23.30
CA LYS A 188 -9.60 -16.54 23.03
C LYS A 188 -9.29 -16.53 21.54
N LEU A 189 -9.93 -17.40 20.75
CA LEU A 189 -9.77 -17.47 19.30
C LEU A 189 -10.14 -16.15 18.61
N LYS A 190 -11.21 -15.48 19.06
CA LYS A 190 -11.63 -14.18 18.56
C LYS A 190 -10.52 -13.13 18.78
N ILE A 191 -10.02 -13.00 20.01
CA ILE A 191 -8.96 -12.04 20.35
C ILE A 191 -7.66 -12.35 19.59
N SER A 192 -7.28 -13.63 19.52
CA SER A 192 -6.09 -14.08 18.78
C SER A 192 -6.21 -13.78 17.28
N ALA A 193 -7.39 -13.97 16.68
CA ALA A 193 -7.61 -13.66 15.28
C ALA A 193 -7.46 -12.15 15.00
N THR A 194 -8.02 -11.28 15.85
CA THR A 194 -7.82 -9.83 15.67
C THR A 194 -6.41 -9.37 15.95
N PHE A 195 -5.74 -9.98 16.93
CA PHE A 195 -4.33 -9.71 17.15
C PHE A 195 -3.51 -10.06 15.91
N ALA A 196 -3.76 -11.23 15.31
CA ALA A 196 -3.12 -11.65 14.07
C ALA A 196 -3.45 -10.70 12.90
N GLN A 197 -4.70 -10.26 12.75
CA GLN A 197 -5.09 -9.28 11.73
C GLN A 197 -4.36 -7.94 11.87
N VAL A 198 -4.25 -7.42 13.09
CA VAL A 198 -3.54 -6.15 13.35
C VAL A 198 -2.04 -6.32 13.14
N ALA A 199 -1.44 -7.38 13.69
CA ALA A 199 -0.02 -7.66 13.53
C ALA A 199 0.37 -7.86 12.06
N ALA A 200 -0.48 -8.55 11.28
CA ALA A 200 -0.27 -8.75 9.86
C ALA A 200 -0.35 -7.47 9.02
N SER A 201 -0.95 -6.39 9.54
CA SER A 201 -1.02 -5.09 8.86
C SER A 201 0.18 -4.18 9.09
N PHE A 202 1.09 -4.54 10.00
CA PHE A 202 2.26 -3.72 10.33
C PHE A 202 3.25 -3.51 9.19
N PRO A 203 3.58 -4.52 8.34
CA PRO A 203 4.53 -4.34 7.26
C PRO A 203 4.16 -3.23 6.27
N GLU A 204 2.88 -2.96 6.09
CA GLU A 204 2.37 -1.93 5.16
C GLU A 204 2.25 -0.54 5.82
N GLN A 205 2.14 -0.46 7.16
CA GLN A 205 1.93 0.80 7.88
C GLN A 205 3.24 1.52 8.24
N PHE A 206 4.35 0.80 8.34
CA PHE A 206 5.62 1.37 8.76
C PHE A 206 6.64 1.31 7.62
N ASN A 207 7.36 2.42 7.44
CA ASN A 207 8.44 2.52 6.46
C ASN A 207 9.73 1.88 7.01
N VAL A 208 9.68 0.58 7.29
CA VAL A 208 10.79 -0.19 7.84
C VAL A 208 11.07 -1.39 6.95
N ALA A 209 12.36 -1.65 6.70
CA ALA A 209 12.81 -2.84 6.00
C ALA A 209 12.60 -4.08 6.88
N TYR A 210 11.43 -4.71 6.78
CA TYR A 210 11.14 -5.95 7.50
C TYR A 210 11.88 -7.14 6.85
N PRO A 211 12.41 -8.08 7.65
CA PRO A 211 12.99 -9.30 7.11
C PRO A 211 11.92 -10.14 6.41
N ARG A 212 12.30 -10.80 5.30
CA ARG A 212 11.36 -11.60 4.47
C ARG A 212 10.58 -12.65 5.28
N THR A 213 11.24 -13.32 6.22
CA THR A 213 10.58 -14.29 7.10
C THR A 213 9.42 -13.70 7.91
N PHE A 214 9.53 -12.42 8.33
CA PHE A 214 8.45 -11.75 9.03
C PHE A 214 7.30 -11.38 8.07
N GLN A 215 7.62 -10.92 6.87
CA GLN A 215 6.63 -10.62 5.82
C GLN A 215 5.84 -11.87 5.44
N ASP A 216 6.51 -13.00 5.20
CA ASP A 216 5.87 -14.27 4.85
C ASP A 216 4.87 -14.73 5.95
N ILE A 217 5.27 -14.61 7.23
CA ILE A 217 4.39 -14.92 8.36
C ILE A 217 3.18 -13.98 8.37
N CYS A 218 3.39 -12.68 8.17
CA CYS A 218 2.30 -11.70 8.13
C CYS A 218 1.34 -11.96 6.96
N GLU A 219 1.84 -12.31 5.77
CA GLU A 219 1.03 -12.67 4.62
C GLU A 219 0.19 -13.92 4.88
N GLN A 220 0.78 -14.96 5.48
CA GLN A 220 0.07 -16.18 5.87
C GLN A 220 -1.00 -15.90 6.93
N LEU A 221 -0.70 -15.08 7.93
CA LEU A 221 -1.66 -14.67 8.95
C LEU A 221 -2.79 -13.83 8.33
N SER A 222 -2.46 -12.91 7.43
CA SER A 222 -3.44 -12.10 6.70
C SER A 222 -4.38 -12.97 5.87
N PHE A 223 -3.86 -13.99 5.18
CA PHE A 223 -4.66 -14.93 4.40
C PHE A 223 -5.61 -15.78 5.25
N ILE A 224 -5.15 -16.26 6.41
CA ILE A 224 -5.95 -17.13 7.29
C ILE A 224 -7.02 -16.35 8.06
N PHE A 225 -6.65 -15.19 8.60
CA PHE A 225 -7.48 -14.47 9.56
C PHE A 225 -8.20 -13.27 8.98
N SER A 226 -7.64 -12.62 7.97
CA SER A 226 -8.31 -11.53 7.29
C SER A 226 -9.05 -12.15 6.09
N LEU A 227 -10.38 -12.07 6.08
CA LEU A 227 -11.25 -12.42 4.95
C LEU A 227 -11.01 -11.49 3.74
N GLN A 228 -9.78 -11.04 3.53
CA GLN A 228 -9.37 -10.19 2.45
C GLN A 228 -9.13 -11.05 1.22
N VAL A 229 -10.17 -11.20 0.41
CA VAL A 229 -10.15 -11.91 -0.88
C VAL A 229 -9.39 -11.10 -1.97
N TYR A 230 -8.85 -9.94 -1.63
CA TYR A 230 -8.30 -8.97 -2.59
C TYR A 230 -6.91 -9.33 -3.17
N PRO A 231 -6.03 -10.09 -2.51
CA PRO A 231 -4.82 -10.60 -3.17
C PRO A 231 -5.10 -11.64 -4.26
N LEU A 232 -6.29 -12.25 -4.26
CA LEU A 232 -6.70 -13.29 -5.23
C LEU A 232 -7.27 -12.73 -6.54
N ILE A 233 -7.58 -11.43 -6.59
CA ILE A 233 -8.15 -10.79 -7.78
C ILE A 233 -7.28 -9.59 -8.11
N PRO A 234 -6.52 -9.58 -9.23
CA PRO A 234 -5.82 -8.39 -9.68
C PRO A 234 -6.84 -7.36 -10.17
N ALA A 235 -7.52 -6.68 -9.24
CA ALA A 235 -8.44 -5.57 -9.53
C ALA A 235 -7.72 -4.44 -10.29
N GLN A 236 -6.39 -4.38 -10.15
CA GLN A 236 -5.47 -3.56 -10.93
C GLN A 236 -5.55 -3.80 -12.45
N CYS A 237 -5.99 -4.99 -12.89
CA CYS A 237 -6.17 -5.35 -14.30
C CYS A 237 -7.61 -5.16 -14.79
N ALA A 238 -8.58 -4.95 -13.89
CA ALA A 238 -10.00 -4.84 -14.23
C ALA A 238 -10.48 -3.38 -14.39
N MET A 239 -9.74 -2.42 -13.83
CA MET A 239 -10.06 -1.00 -13.87
C MET A 239 -9.04 -0.28 -14.75
N ASP A 240 -9.51 0.27 -15.88
CA ASP A 240 -8.71 0.99 -16.89
C ASP A 240 -8.04 2.28 -16.36
N THR A 241 -8.43 2.72 -15.15
CA THR A 241 -7.89 3.92 -14.50
C THR A 241 -7.53 3.63 -13.05
N ARG A 242 -6.22 3.53 -12.79
CA ARG A 242 -5.64 3.17 -11.48
C ARG A 242 -5.85 4.21 -10.39
N LYS A 243 -6.07 5.48 -10.74
CA LYS A 243 -6.39 6.57 -9.79
C LYS A 243 -7.68 6.32 -9.00
N GLU A 244 -8.59 5.51 -9.54
CA GLU A 244 -9.86 5.15 -8.89
C GLU A 244 -9.75 3.83 -8.11
N LEU A 245 -8.62 3.13 -8.17
CA LEU A 245 -8.47 1.81 -7.58
C LEU A 245 -8.52 1.89 -6.05
N TYR A 246 -7.76 2.82 -5.46
CA TYR A 246 -7.77 3.00 -4.01
C TYR A 246 -9.14 3.46 -3.52
N MET A 247 -9.79 4.38 -4.24
CA MET A 247 -11.18 4.80 -3.94
C MET A 247 -12.15 3.61 -4.00
N PHE A 248 -12.04 2.74 -5.00
CA PHE A 248 -12.84 1.51 -5.08
C PHE A 248 -12.57 0.56 -3.91
N GLN A 249 -11.30 0.41 -3.49
CA GLN A 249 -10.94 -0.37 -2.30
C GLN A 249 -11.58 0.22 -1.04
N LEU A 250 -11.48 1.53 -0.85
CA LEU A 250 -12.09 2.24 0.27
C LEU A 250 -13.60 2.03 0.31
N LEU A 251 -14.29 2.22 -0.81
CA LEU A 251 -15.75 2.02 -0.94
C LEU A 251 -16.14 0.56 -0.70
N SER A 252 -15.46 -0.39 -1.33
CA SER A 252 -15.80 -1.81 -1.20
C SER A 252 -15.57 -2.34 0.21
N LYS A 253 -14.47 -1.94 0.87
CA LYS A 253 -14.14 -2.33 2.25
C LYS A 253 -15.08 -1.72 3.28
N THR A 254 -15.70 -0.58 3.01
CA THR A 254 -16.59 0.12 3.96
C THR A 254 -18.08 -0.12 3.70
N LEU A 255 -18.52 -0.18 2.44
CA LEU A 255 -19.92 -0.39 2.07
C LEU A 255 -20.35 -1.86 2.09
N ALA A 256 -19.49 -2.80 1.66
CA ALA A 256 -19.86 -4.22 1.66
C ALA A 256 -20.23 -4.76 3.06
N PRO A 257 -19.50 -4.42 4.15
CA PRO A 257 -19.90 -4.77 5.51
C PRO A 257 -21.28 -4.24 5.89
N LEU A 258 -21.57 -2.98 5.53
CA LEU A 258 -22.85 -2.33 5.84
C LEU A 258 -24.00 -3.02 5.10
N VAL A 259 -23.81 -3.40 3.85
CA VAL A 259 -24.80 -4.18 3.08
C VAL A 259 -25.06 -5.54 3.75
N VAL A 260 -24.00 -6.25 4.16
CA VAL A 260 -24.14 -7.55 4.84
C VAL A 260 -24.88 -7.40 6.17
N ILE A 261 -24.58 -6.36 6.96
CA ILE A 261 -25.29 -6.05 8.21
C ILE A 261 -26.76 -5.74 7.91
N GLY A 262 -27.05 -4.90 6.92
CA GLY A 262 -28.40 -4.56 6.51
C GLY A 262 -29.23 -5.78 6.09
N LEU A 263 -28.67 -6.65 5.25
CA LEU A 263 -29.30 -7.92 4.86
C LEU A 263 -29.51 -8.85 6.07
N GLY A 264 -28.55 -8.90 6.99
CA GLY A 264 -28.66 -9.65 8.25
C GLY A 264 -29.79 -9.14 9.14
N LEU A 265 -29.96 -7.82 9.26
CA LEU A 265 -31.04 -7.19 10.01
C LEU A 265 -32.41 -7.44 9.37
N ILE A 266 -32.52 -7.36 8.04
CA ILE A 266 -33.74 -7.69 7.30
C ILE A 266 -34.11 -9.16 7.54
N TYR A 267 -33.15 -10.07 7.40
CA TYR A 267 -33.35 -11.49 7.67
C TYR A 267 -33.82 -11.75 9.11
N TYR A 268 -33.19 -11.08 10.08
CA TYR A 268 -33.59 -11.15 11.48
C TYR A 268 -35.01 -10.64 11.70
N ALA A 269 -35.38 -9.49 11.11
CA ALA A 269 -36.71 -8.91 11.21
C ALA A 269 -37.79 -9.82 10.61
N VAL A 270 -37.57 -10.38 9.42
CA VAL A 270 -38.49 -11.33 8.78
C VAL A 270 -38.68 -12.58 9.64
N ARG A 271 -37.59 -13.18 10.14
CA ARG A 271 -37.69 -14.35 11.03
C ARG A 271 -38.39 -14.00 12.34
N ARG A 272 -38.05 -12.87 12.95
CA ARG A 272 -38.71 -12.42 14.18
C ARG A 272 -40.20 -12.24 13.94
N HIS A 273 -40.62 -11.62 12.83
CA HIS A 273 -42.03 -11.43 12.54
C HIS A 273 -42.79 -12.75 12.32
N ILE A 274 -42.15 -13.76 11.73
CA ILE A 274 -42.74 -15.10 11.53
C ILE A 274 -42.83 -15.88 12.86
N PHE A 275 -41.79 -15.82 13.70
CA PHE A 275 -41.70 -16.63 14.93
C PHE A 275 -42.32 -15.95 16.17
N SER A 276 -42.42 -14.62 16.19
CA SER A 276 -42.93 -13.84 17.34
C SER A 276 -44.39 -14.12 17.67
N ARG A 277 -45.16 -14.70 16.74
CA ARG A 277 -46.57 -15.09 16.99
C ARG A 277 -46.74 -16.50 17.59
N ARG A 278 -45.66 -17.30 17.69
CA ARG A 278 -45.77 -18.72 18.06
C ARG A 278 -45.04 -19.12 19.34
N ASP A 279 -43.86 -18.54 19.65
CA ASP A 279 -43.00 -19.11 20.69
C ASP A 279 -41.93 -18.13 21.23
N THR A 280 -42.03 -17.74 22.50
CA THR A 280 -41.12 -16.81 23.18
C THR A 280 -39.70 -17.39 23.35
N GLN A 281 -39.57 -18.71 23.61
CA GLN A 281 -38.24 -19.34 23.76
C GLN A 281 -37.47 -19.36 22.45
N LYS A 282 -38.14 -19.59 21.31
CA LYS A 282 -37.49 -19.53 19.99
C LYS A 282 -37.04 -18.13 19.62
N THR A 283 -37.79 -17.11 20.06
CA THR A 283 -37.44 -15.70 19.83
C THR A 283 -36.19 -15.32 20.61
N ASN A 284 -36.05 -15.75 21.87
CA ASN A 284 -34.84 -15.49 22.68
C ASN A 284 -33.59 -16.14 22.08
N ARG A 285 -33.67 -17.41 21.62
CA ARG A 285 -32.53 -18.06 20.93
C ARG A 285 -32.16 -17.41 19.60
N LEU A 286 -33.15 -16.86 18.88
CA LEU A 286 -32.93 -16.09 17.65
C LEU A 286 -32.16 -14.79 17.94
N ASN A 287 -32.55 -14.08 19.00
CA ASN A 287 -31.88 -12.84 19.43
C ASN A 287 -30.42 -13.10 19.83
N GLU A 288 -30.19 -14.14 20.63
CA GLU A 288 -28.84 -14.51 21.08
C GLU A 288 -27.93 -14.90 19.90
N SER A 289 -28.44 -15.71 18.97
CA SER A 289 -27.69 -16.09 17.77
C SER A 289 -27.44 -14.90 16.83
N ALA A 290 -28.43 -14.02 16.63
CA ALA A 290 -28.28 -12.84 15.76
C ALA A 290 -27.29 -11.83 16.35
N MET A 291 -27.41 -11.52 17.65
CA MET A 291 -26.46 -10.67 18.36
C MET A 291 -25.04 -11.24 18.29
N PHE A 292 -24.90 -12.56 18.45
CA PHE A 292 -23.61 -13.21 18.35
C PHE A 292 -22.96 -13.03 16.97
N TRP A 293 -23.68 -13.35 15.88
CA TRP A 293 -23.13 -13.23 14.52
C TRP A 293 -22.85 -11.77 14.14
N PHE A 294 -23.69 -10.83 14.58
CA PHE A 294 -23.46 -9.40 14.40
C PHE A 294 -22.17 -8.92 15.08
N LEU A 295 -21.98 -9.29 16.36
CA LEU A 295 -20.78 -8.91 17.12
C LEU A 295 -19.52 -9.60 16.61
N LEU A 296 -19.62 -10.83 16.09
CA LEU A 296 -18.50 -11.53 15.47
C LEU A 296 -18.10 -10.84 14.16
N PHE A 297 -19.07 -10.57 13.29
CA PHE A 297 -18.83 -9.95 11.99
C PHE A 297 -18.24 -8.55 12.13
N THR A 298 -18.84 -7.70 12.97
CA THR A 298 -18.35 -6.34 13.22
C THR A 298 -16.92 -6.35 13.75
N TYR A 299 -16.58 -7.30 14.64
CA TYR A 299 -15.24 -7.38 15.19
C TYR A 299 -14.20 -7.85 14.17
N LEU A 300 -14.55 -8.76 13.27
CA LEU A 300 -13.63 -9.24 12.22
C LEU A 300 -13.40 -8.19 11.14
N ILE A 301 -14.39 -7.32 10.88
CA ILE A 301 -14.30 -6.30 9.84
C ILE A 301 -13.73 -4.97 10.35
N TYR A 302 -13.81 -4.73 11.66
CA TYR A 302 -13.35 -3.48 12.26
C TYR A 302 -11.86 -3.18 11.97
N PRO A 303 -10.90 -4.11 12.20
CA PRO A 303 -9.49 -3.85 11.88
C PRO A 303 -9.27 -3.50 10.40
N PRO A 304 -9.67 -4.31 9.40
CA PRO A 304 -9.41 -4.00 8.00
C PRO A 304 -10.14 -2.76 7.48
N CYS A 305 -11.32 -2.43 8.01
CA CYS A 305 -11.99 -1.16 7.65
C CYS A 305 -11.20 0.03 8.21
N SER A 306 -10.79 -0.05 9.49
CA SER A 306 -10.08 1.04 10.16
C SER A 306 -8.73 1.31 9.50
N THR A 307 -7.97 0.26 9.13
CA THR A 307 -6.67 0.44 8.47
C THR A 307 -6.79 1.14 7.13
N VAL A 308 -7.77 0.76 6.29
CA VAL A 308 -7.97 1.39 4.97
C VAL A 308 -8.46 2.84 5.10
N VAL A 309 -9.30 3.14 6.10
CA VAL A 309 -9.77 4.51 6.35
C VAL A 309 -8.63 5.40 6.86
N LEU A 310 -7.83 4.92 7.81
CA LEU A 310 -6.73 5.69 8.38
C LEU A 310 -5.58 5.90 7.39
N ALA A 311 -5.35 4.94 6.50
CA ALA A 311 -4.32 5.01 5.48
C ALA A 311 -4.52 6.15 4.45
N VAL A 312 -5.74 6.70 4.33
CA VAL A 312 -6.02 7.90 3.52
C VAL A 312 -5.30 9.15 4.07
N PHE A 313 -5.11 9.22 5.38
CA PHE A 313 -4.54 10.40 6.03
C PHE A 313 -3.00 10.36 6.10
N ASP A 314 -2.37 9.27 5.67
CA ASP A 314 -0.92 9.11 5.68
C ASP A 314 -0.32 9.58 4.34
N CYS A 315 0.03 10.87 4.30
CA CYS A 315 0.68 11.53 3.18
C CYS A 315 2.17 11.78 3.47
N GLU A 316 3.02 11.54 2.48
CA GLU A 316 4.46 11.72 2.55
C GLU A 316 4.93 12.79 1.58
N ASP A 317 5.73 13.74 2.08
CA ASP A 317 6.40 14.76 1.27
C ASP A 317 7.70 14.19 0.69
N LEU A 318 7.73 14.02 -0.63
CA LEU A 318 8.90 13.51 -1.37
C LEU A 318 9.88 14.63 -1.74
N GLY A 319 9.59 15.87 -1.33
CA GLY A 319 10.31 17.08 -1.64
C GLY A 319 9.73 17.84 -2.83
N SER A 320 10.21 19.08 -3.01
CA SER A 320 9.77 19.98 -4.09
C SER A 320 8.28 20.35 -4.06
N GLY A 321 7.58 20.12 -2.94
CA GLY A 321 6.15 20.39 -2.78
C GLY A 321 5.23 19.28 -3.29
N GLU A 322 5.79 18.14 -3.73
CA GLU A 322 5.02 16.99 -4.20
C GLU A 322 4.77 16.01 -3.06
N ILE A 323 3.50 15.86 -2.68
CA ILE A 323 3.05 15.05 -1.56
C ILE A 323 2.17 13.91 -2.08
N TYR A 324 2.47 12.67 -1.70
CA TYR A 324 1.76 11.47 -2.16
C TYR A 324 1.22 10.66 -0.98
N MET A 325 0.11 9.95 -1.22
CA MET A 325 -0.47 9.04 -0.23
C MET A 325 0.38 7.77 -0.14
N ARG A 326 0.82 7.38 1.05
CA ARG A 326 1.69 6.20 1.22
C ARG A 326 1.04 4.88 0.82
N ALA A 327 -0.27 4.77 1.08
CA ALA A 327 -1.06 3.60 0.74
C ALA A 327 -1.21 3.41 -0.79
N ASP A 328 -1.06 4.48 -1.57
CA ASP A 328 -1.05 4.43 -3.03
C ASP A 328 -0.29 5.63 -3.62
N TYR A 329 0.99 5.41 -3.92
CA TYR A 329 1.88 6.39 -4.55
C TYR A 329 1.46 6.83 -5.96
N SER A 330 0.35 6.31 -6.52
CA SER A 330 -0.23 6.83 -7.76
C SER A 330 -1.12 8.07 -7.55
N THR A 331 -1.51 8.36 -6.30
CA THR A 331 -2.43 9.44 -5.93
C THR A 331 -1.73 10.57 -5.17
N PRO A 332 -1.56 11.76 -5.76
CA PRO A 332 -1.03 12.93 -5.06
C PRO A 332 -2.08 13.54 -4.10
N CYS A 333 -1.63 13.97 -2.91
CA CYS A 333 -2.49 14.51 -1.85
C CYS A 333 -3.03 15.93 -2.14
N ASP A 334 -2.58 16.59 -3.21
CA ASP A 334 -3.09 17.90 -3.64
C ASP A 334 -4.26 17.81 -4.64
N THR A 335 -4.64 16.60 -5.06
CA THR A 335 -5.66 16.43 -6.11
C THR A 335 -7.09 16.51 -5.56
N LYS A 336 -8.03 16.98 -6.39
CA LYS A 336 -9.48 16.96 -6.06
C LYS A 336 -10.01 15.54 -5.76
N GLY A 337 -9.42 14.52 -6.40
CA GLY A 337 -9.73 13.12 -6.15
C GLY A 337 -9.39 12.72 -4.72
N TYR A 338 -8.18 13.04 -4.25
CA TYR A 338 -7.75 12.81 -2.87
C TYR A 338 -8.69 13.48 -1.86
N ARG A 339 -9.04 14.76 -2.07
CA ARG A 339 -9.96 15.49 -1.17
C ARG A 339 -11.33 14.81 -1.03
N THR A 340 -11.81 14.13 -2.07
CA THR A 340 -13.05 13.35 -1.99
C THR A 340 -12.88 12.11 -1.11
N MET A 341 -11.74 11.42 -1.24
CA MET A 341 -11.40 10.27 -0.39
C MET A 341 -11.22 10.68 1.07
N GLU A 342 -10.56 11.82 1.31
CA GLU A 342 -10.36 12.39 2.65
C GLU A 342 -11.69 12.71 3.35
N ILE A 343 -12.61 13.41 2.67
CA ILE A 343 -13.94 13.71 3.20
C ILE A 343 -14.72 12.42 3.48
N TYR A 344 -14.64 11.45 2.57
CA TYR A 344 -15.30 10.15 2.76
C TYR A 344 -14.73 9.42 3.98
N ALA A 345 -13.40 9.33 4.10
CA ALA A 345 -12.72 8.69 5.21
C ALA A 345 -13.06 9.36 6.55
N ALA A 346 -13.16 10.70 6.57
CA ALA A 346 -13.51 11.48 7.75
C ALA A 346 -14.94 11.21 8.28
N ILE A 347 -15.86 10.72 7.43
CA ILE A 347 -17.22 10.32 7.86
C ILE A 347 -17.19 8.96 8.61
N PHE A 348 -16.19 8.12 8.33
CA PHE A 348 -16.05 6.78 8.91
C PHE A 348 -15.18 6.74 10.18
N ILE A 349 -14.53 7.85 10.52
CA ILE A 349 -13.86 8.10 11.80
C ILE A 349 -14.86 8.74 12.76
#